data_AF-A0A0Q0CBW1-F1
#
_entry.id   AF-A0A0Q0CBW1-F1
#
_cell.length_a   1.000
_cell.length_b   1.000
_cell.length_c   1.000
_cell.angle_alpha   90.00
_cell.angle_beta   90.00
_cell.angle_gamma   90.00
#
_symmetry.space_group_name_H-M   'P 1'
#
loop_
_entity.id
_entity.type
_entity.pdbx_description
1 polymer ?
#
loop_
_entity_poly.entity_id
_entity_poly.type
_entity_poly.pdbx_seq_one_letter_code
_entity_poly.pdbx_strand_id
1 'polypeptide(L)'
;MRHQRPRAATADQVPRPEVARYPVPARYLVECLGELALSGAIRPIQGVLPAALAARAAERTLIIPAVNAEEACLASGLRVIAVNHLLELVAHFNGRTVIAPYQSSGLLHQPKPYPDLSEVQGQTAAKRALVIAAAGAHNLLFSGPPGTGKTLLASRLPGLLPPLDEHEALEVAAIQSVASQVPLTSWPQRPFRQPHHSASGPALVGGGCRFSK
;
A
#
# COMPACT_ATOMS: atom_id res chain seq x y z
N MET A 1 -56.53 48.91 -18.28
CA MET A 1 -55.81 47.68 -17.91
C MET A 1 -54.60 47.47 -18.81
N ARG A 2 -53.40 47.90 -18.39
CA ARG A 2 -52.11 47.25 -18.70
C ARG A 2 -51.11 47.66 -17.62
N HIS A 3 -50.84 46.75 -16.70
CA HIS A 3 -49.84 46.88 -15.65
C HIS A 3 -48.43 46.94 -16.27
N GLN A 4 -47.67 48.00 -16.01
CA GLN A 4 -46.22 48.00 -16.18
C GLN A 4 -45.59 47.29 -14.97
N ARG A 5 -44.87 46.20 -15.22
CA ARG A 5 -44.04 45.51 -14.22
C ARG A 5 -42.71 46.28 -14.04
N PRO A 6 -42.16 46.36 -12.82
CA PRO A 6 -40.83 46.94 -12.60
C PRO A 6 -39.72 46.02 -13.11
N ARG A 7 -38.64 46.63 -13.65
CA ARG A 7 -37.41 45.95 -14.08
C ARG A 7 -36.78 45.21 -12.90
N ALA A 8 -36.52 43.92 -13.09
CA ALA A 8 -35.75 43.10 -12.16
C ALA A 8 -34.34 43.66 -12.01
N ALA A 9 -33.92 43.81 -10.75
CA ALA A 9 -32.58 44.19 -10.36
C ALA A 9 -31.56 43.18 -10.91
N THR A 10 -30.50 43.71 -11.51
CA THR A 10 -29.30 42.98 -11.92
C THR A 10 -28.74 42.30 -10.67
N ALA A 11 -28.74 40.97 -10.66
CA ALA A 11 -28.14 40.20 -9.58
C ALA A 11 -26.65 40.51 -9.51
N ASP A 12 -26.22 41.03 -8.35
CA ASP A 12 -24.83 41.18 -7.97
C ASP A 12 -24.13 39.84 -8.13
N GLN A 13 -23.31 39.74 -9.18
CA GLN A 13 -22.50 38.58 -9.46
C GLN A 13 -21.33 38.61 -8.49
N VAL A 14 -21.50 37.96 -7.34
CA VAL A 14 -20.42 37.74 -6.37
C VAL A 14 -19.22 37.15 -7.12
N PRO A 15 -18.05 37.82 -7.13
CA PRO A 15 -16.88 37.31 -7.82
C PRO A 15 -16.48 35.99 -7.18
N ARG A 16 -16.49 34.91 -7.99
CA ARG A 16 -15.92 33.63 -7.58
C ARG A 16 -14.44 33.86 -7.26
N PRO A 17 -13.92 33.38 -6.11
CA PRO A 17 -12.50 33.51 -5.83
C PRO A 17 -11.74 32.81 -6.97
N GLU A 18 -10.96 33.60 -7.69
CA GLU A 18 -10.04 33.11 -8.71
C GLU A 18 -9.05 32.19 -8.01
N VAL A 19 -9.14 30.89 -8.27
CA VAL A 19 -8.19 29.91 -7.75
C VAL A 19 -6.84 30.27 -8.35
N ALA A 20 -6.01 30.96 -7.58
CA ALA A 20 -4.69 31.41 -8.00
C ALA A 20 -3.92 30.24 -8.59
N ARG A 21 -3.71 30.26 -9.90
CA ARG A 21 -2.86 29.30 -10.61
C ARG A 21 -1.43 29.61 -10.22
N TYR A 22 -0.92 28.92 -9.20
CA TYR A 22 0.48 29.01 -8.84
C TYR A 22 1.33 28.48 -9.99
N PRO A 23 2.28 29.26 -10.53
CA PRO A 23 3.21 28.76 -11.53
C PRO A 23 4.11 27.73 -10.86
N VAL A 24 3.80 26.45 -11.01
CA VAL A 24 4.68 25.37 -10.59
C VAL A 24 5.86 25.40 -11.57
N PRO A 25 7.10 25.72 -11.13
CA PRO A 25 8.23 25.74 -12.04
C PRO A 25 8.38 24.35 -12.67
N ALA A 26 8.55 24.31 -14.00
CA ALA A 26 8.59 23.11 -14.85
C ALA A 26 9.69 22.06 -14.52
N ARG A 27 10.38 22.21 -13.38
CA ARG A 27 11.56 21.42 -13.01
C ARG A 27 11.26 20.23 -12.11
N TYR A 28 10.02 20.03 -11.69
CA TYR A 28 9.62 18.85 -10.91
C TYR A 28 8.24 18.37 -11.37
N LEU A 29 8.20 17.24 -12.08
CA LEU A 29 6.96 16.46 -12.15
C LEU A 29 6.77 15.85 -10.76
N VAL A 30 5.82 16.41 -10.01
CA VAL A 30 5.50 16.00 -8.64
C VAL A 30 4.19 15.24 -8.62
N GLU A 31 4.11 14.22 -7.77
CA GLU A 31 2.85 13.58 -7.37
C GLU A 31 2.65 13.83 -5.88
N CYS A 32 1.46 14.30 -5.51
CA CYS A 32 1.11 14.59 -4.13
C CYS A 32 0.01 13.63 -3.69
N LEU A 33 0.24 12.87 -2.63
CA LEU A 33 -0.78 12.04 -2.00
C LEU A 33 -0.84 12.36 -0.50
N GLY A 34 -2.05 12.40 0.07
CA GLY A 34 -2.23 12.71 1.48
C GLY A 34 -3.67 13.13 1.78
N GLU A 35 -4.12 12.89 3.00
CA GLU A 35 -5.40 13.40 3.48
C GLU A 35 -5.20 14.78 4.12
N LEU A 36 -5.99 15.79 3.73
CA LEU A 36 -5.85 17.15 4.25
C LEU A 36 -6.94 17.44 5.29
N ALA A 37 -6.51 17.79 6.51
CA ALA A 37 -7.41 18.30 7.54
C ALA A 37 -7.69 19.81 7.34
N LEU A 38 -8.82 20.30 7.86
CA LEU A 38 -9.15 21.73 7.83
C LEU A 38 -8.11 22.60 8.56
N SER A 39 -7.42 22.04 9.57
CA SER A 39 -6.30 22.69 10.25
C SER A 39 -5.06 22.86 9.36
N GLY A 40 -5.03 22.24 8.17
CA GLY A 40 -3.87 22.19 7.30
C GLY A 40 -2.91 21.04 7.59
N ALA A 41 -3.18 20.23 8.62
CA ALA A 41 -2.40 19.02 8.90
C ALA A 41 -2.60 17.97 7.80
N ILE A 42 -1.51 17.29 7.43
CA ILE A 42 -1.49 16.23 6.42
C ILE A 42 -1.50 14.88 7.15
N ARG A 43 -2.55 14.10 6.91
CA ARG A 43 -2.84 12.81 7.56
C ARG A 43 -2.33 11.64 6.73
N PRO A 44 -2.00 10.50 7.38
CA PRO A 44 -1.50 9.32 6.72
C PRO A 44 -2.53 8.72 5.76
N ILE A 45 -2.04 8.03 4.74
CA ILE A 45 -2.84 7.31 3.75
C ILE A 45 -2.50 5.83 3.74
N GLN A 46 -3.41 5.03 3.19
CA GLN A 46 -3.16 3.63 2.83
C GLN A 46 -2.62 3.52 1.40
N GLY A 47 -1.87 2.46 1.12
CA GLY A 47 -1.40 2.17 -0.23
C GLY A 47 -0.32 3.13 -0.73
N VAL A 48 0.52 3.68 0.15
CA VAL A 48 1.59 4.60 -0.25
C VAL A 48 2.67 3.90 -1.09
N LEU A 49 2.96 2.63 -0.83
CA LEU A 49 4.01 1.90 -1.55
C LEU A 49 3.65 1.66 -3.04
N PRO A 50 2.45 1.20 -3.41
CA PRO A 50 2.05 1.16 -4.82
C PRO A 50 2.18 2.51 -5.53
N ALA A 51 1.79 3.60 -4.85
CA ALA A 51 1.93 4.95 -5.40
C ALA A 51 3.41 5.34 -5.57
N ALA A 52 4.28 4.98 -4.61
CA ALA A 52 5.72 5.17 -4.70
C ALA A 52 6.34 4.41 -5.88
N LEU A 53 5.95 3.15 -6.09
CA LEU A 53 6.41 2.35 -7.22
C LEU A 53 5.96 2.96 -8.56
N ALA A 54 4.72 3.46 -8.64
CA ALA A 54 4.21 4.14 -9.83
C ALA A 54 4.91 5.49 -10.09
N ALA A 55 5.10 6.31 -9.06
CA ALA A 55 5.83 7.58 -9.15
C ALA A 55 7.27 7.36 -9.60
N ARG A 56 7.92 6.30 -9.11
CA ARG A 56 9.27 5.89 -9.52
C ARG A 56 9.29 5.53 -11.00
N ALA A 57 8.35 4.72 -11.46
CA ALA A 57 8.25 4.33 -12.87
C ALA A 57 7.95 5.52 -13.80
N ALA A 58 7.27 6.55 -13.29
CA ALA A 58 7.01 7.80 -14.00
C ALA A 58 8.12 8.86 -13.84
N GLU A 59 9.21 8.54 -13.13
CA GLU A 59 10.33 9.45 -12.83
C GLU A 59 9.89 10.75 -12.12
N ARG A 60 8.91 10.64 -11.22
CA ARG A 60 8.33 11.77 -10.49
C ARG A 60 8.83 11.84 -9.06
N THR A 61 8.83 13.04 -8.50
CA THR A 61 9.04 13.23 -7.06
C THR A 61 7.72 13.01 -6.34
N LEU A 62 7.72 12.14 -5.32
CA LEU A 62 6.54 11.85 -4.52
C LEU A 62 6.51 12.71 -3.26
N ILE A 63 5.42 13.43 -3.04
CA ILE A 63 5.17 14.23 -1.83
C ILE A 63 4.06 13.56 -1.02
N ILE A 64 4.35 13.20 0.22
CA ILE A 64 3.47 12.37 1.06
C ILE A 64 3.50 12.78 2.54
N PRO A 65 2.55 12.29 3.36
CA PRO A 65 2.57 12.52 4.80
C PRO A 65 3.84 11.93 5.40
N ALA A 66 4.47 12.62 6.36
CA ALA A 66 5.74 12.18 6.93
C ALA A 66 5.65 10.79 7.59
N VAL A 67 4.49 10.42 8.13
CA VAL A 67 4.23 9.10 8.72
C VAL A 67 4.36 7.97 7.69
N ASN A 68 4.12 8.24 6.41
CA ASN A 68 4.22 7.26 5.33
C ASN A 68 5.61 7.20 4.68
N ALA A 69 6.56 8.05 5.09
CA ALA A 69 7.82 8.26 4.36
C ALA A 69 8.72 7.03 4.32
N GLU A 70 8.89 6.35 5.46
CA GLU A 70 9.72 5.13 5.53
C GLU A 70 9.23 4.03 4.60
N GLU A 71 7.91 3.84 4.53
CA GLU A 71 7.31 2.85 3.64
C GLU A 71 7.49 3.21 2.17
N ALA A 72 7.29 4.48 1.80
CA ALA A 72 7.48 4.93 0.42
C ALA A 72 8.94 4.79 -0.04
N CYS A 73 9.90 4.95 0.87
CA CYS A 73 11.31 4.78 0.58
C CYS A 73 11.72 3.33 0.29
N LEU A 74 10.85 2.33 0.53
CA LEU A 74 11.07 0.97 0.01
C LEU A 74 11.13 0.93 -1.52
N ALA A 75 10.51 1.89 -2.21
CA ALA A 75 10.70 2.08 -3.64
C ALA A 75 12.08 2.71 -3.90
N SER A 76 13.13 1.90 -3.78
CA SER A 76 14.53 2.29 -4.01
C SER A 76 14.68 3.15 -5.26
N GLY A 77 15.39 4.28 -5.13
CA GLY A 77 15.62 5.24 -6.21
C GLY A 77 14.56 6.34 -6.37
N LEU A 78 13.44 6.25 -5.66
CA LEU A 78 12.42 7.31 -5.66
C LEU A 78 12.86 8.52 -4.82
N ARG A 79 12.64 9.73 -5.36
CA ARG A 79 12.74 10.96 -4.57
C ARG A 79 11.44 11.18 -3.79
N VAL A 80 11.50 11.04 -2.47
CA VAL A 80 10.37 11.24 -1.56
C VAL A 80 10.54 12.55 -0.79
N ILE A 81 9.48 13.35 -0.69
CA ILE A 81 9.40 14.54 0.17
C ILE A 81 8.31 14.29 1.22
N ALA A 82 8.70 14.32 2.49
CA ALA A 82 7.82 14.11 3.63
C ALA A 82 7.32 15.45 4.18
N VAL A 83 6.01 15.58 4.39
CA VAL A 83 5.38 16.80 4.92
C VAL A 83 4.39 16.48 6.04
N ASN A 84 4.29 17.37 7.03
CA ASN A 84 3.30 17.27 8.13
C ASN A 84 2.16 18.27 7.97
N HIS A 85 2.38 19.36 7.24
CA HIS A 85 1.43 20.45 7.13
C HIS A 85 1.46 21.10 5.75
N LEU A 86 0.29 21.51 5.25
CA LEU A 86 0.11 22.20 3.97
C LEU A 86 0.99 23.46 3.83
N LEU A 87 1.25 24.20 4.92
CA LEU A 87 2.06 25.41 4.88
C LEU A 87 3.54 25.12 4.58
N GLU A 88 4.05 23.96 5.02
CA GLU A 88 5.40 23.49 4.67
C GLU A 88 5.51 23.29 3.15
N LEU A 89 4.50 22.64 2.57
CA LEU A 89 4.42 22.39 1.13
C LEU A 89 4.31 23.69 0.32
N VAL A 90 3.48 24.63 0.79
CA VAL A 90 3.35 25.96 0.16
C VAL A 90 4.67 26.74 0.26
N ALA A 91 5.36 26.70 1.40
CA ALA A 91 6.66 27.34 1.57
C ALA A 91 7.73 26.71 0.65
N HIS A 92 7.67 25.39 0.45
CA HIS A 92 8.53 24.64 -0.45
C HIS A 92 8.36 25.06 -1.91
N PHE A 93 7.13 25.07 -2.43
CA PHE A 93 6.88 25.47 -3.81
C PHE A 93 7.17 26.94 -4.08
N ASN A 94 7.04 27.79 -3.05
CA ASN A 94 7.42 29.21 -3.12
C ASN A 94 8.92 29.46 -3.00
N GLY A 95 9.75 28.42 -2.79
CA GLY A 95 11.19 28.58 -2.59
C GLY A 95 11.58 29.28 -1.29
N ARG A 96 10.64 29.45 -0.34
CA ARG A 96 10.91 30.08 0.97
C ARG A 96 11.65 29.13 1.90
N THR A 97 11.22 27.87 1.93
CA THR A 97 11.82 26.82 2.76
C THR A 97 11.90 25.53 1.95
N VAL A 98 13.09 25.17 1.49
CA VAL A 98 13.28 23.96 0.69
C VAL A 98 13.29 22.73 1.62
N ILE A 99 12.36 21.80 1.38
CA ILE A 99 12.33 20.51 2.07
C ILE A 99 13.28 19.57 1.33
N ALA A 100 14.25 19.03 2.05
CA ALA A 100 15.16 18.02 1.52
C ALA A 100 14.42 16.70 1.28
N PRO A 101 14.85 15.86 0.32
CA PRO A 101 14.36 14.50 0.20
C PRO A 101 14.49 13.75 1.52
N TYR A 102 13.47 12.97 1.84
CA TYR A 102 13.47 12.14 3.02
C TYR A 102 14.59 11.09 2.92
N GLN A 103 15.35 10.93 4.00
CA GLN A 103 16.37 9.91 4.12
C GLN A 103 15.81 8.79 5.00
N SER A 104 15.60 7.61 4.42
CA SER A 104 15.12 6.45 5.16
C SER A 104 16.15 6.01 6.20
N SER A 105 15.67 5.72 7.40
CA SER A 105 16.44 5.05 8.46
C SER A 105 16.38 3.52 8.34
N GLY A 106 15.64 3.02 7.35
CA GLY A 106 15.30 1.61 7.17
C GLY A 106 14.12 1.20 8.04
N LEU A 107 13.34 0.23 7.56
CA LEU A 107 12.28 -0.35 8.38
C LEU A 107 12.87 -1.17 9.53
N LEU A 108 12.26 -1.05 10.72
CA LEU A 108 12.56 -1.93 11.84
C LEU A 108 12.17 -3.37 11.46
N HIS A 109 13.18 -4.17 11.13
CA HIS A 109 13.00 -5.57 10.78
C HIS A 109 12.82 -6.42 12.04
N GLN A 110 11.64 -6.98 12.22
CA GLN A 110 11.37 -7.96 13.27
C GLN A 110 10.96 -9.30 12.62
N PRO A 111 11.94 -10.10 12.18
CA PRO A 111 11.64 -11.39 11.56
C PRO A 111 10.98 -12.28 12.60
N LYS A 112 9.75 -12.72 12.31
CA LYS A 112 9.08 -13.74 13.12
C LYS A 112 9.51 -15.11 12.59
N PRO A 113 10.04 -16.01 13.42
CA PRO A 113 10.37 -17.35 12.95
C PRO A 113 9.11 -18.05 12.45
N TYR A 114 9.24 -18.78 11.33
CA TYR A 114 8.16 -19.66 10.87
C TYR A 114 8.07 -20.89 11.76
N PRO A 115 6.87 -21.50 11.90
CA PRO A 115 6.75 -22.82 12.48
C PRO A 115 7.58 -23.84 11.70
N ASP A 116 8.23 -24.77 12.39
CA ASP A 116 9.11 -25.77 11.77
C ASP A 116 8.35 -27.07 11.43
N LEU A 117 8.68 -27.68 10.30
CA LEU A 117 8.19 -29.00 9.88
C LEU A 117 8.66 -30.13 10.82
N SER A 118 9.78 -29.93 11.51
CA SER A 118 10.31 -30.89 12.49
C SER A 118 9.34 -31.13 13.64
N GLU A 119 8.53 -30.14 14.02
CA GLU A 119 7.53 -30.21 15.10
C GLU A 119 6.33 -31.11 14.78
N VAL A 120 6.09 -31.44 13.51
CA VAL A 120 4.94 -32.27 13.11
C VAL A 120 5.27 -33.74 13.37
N GLN A 121 4.51 -34.42 14.21
CA GLN A 121 4.71 -35.86 14.44
C GLN A 121 4.01 -36.69 13.35
N GLY A 122 4.72 -37.69 12.80
CA GLY A 122 4.19 -38.58 11.76
C GLY A 122 4.01 -37.91 10.38
N GLN A 123 2.99 -38.33 9.63
CA GLN A 123 2.59 -37.79 8.32
C GLN A 123 3.69 -37.78 7.24
N THR A 124 4.54 -38.82 7.19
CA THR A 124 5.72 -38.90 6.30
C THR A 124 5.40 -38.60 4.83
N ALA A 125 4.30 -39.16 4.31
CA ALA A 125 3.88 -38.93 2.93
C ALA A 125 3.51 -37.46 2.67
N ALA A 126 2.76 -36.83 3.59
CA ALA A 126 2.34 -35.43 3.45
C ALA A 126 3.52 -34.47 3.64
N LYS A 127 4.43 -34.74 4.58
CA LYS A 127 5.69 -34.00 4.74
C LYS A 127 6.53 -34.04 3.47
N ARG A 128 6.69 -35.23 2.88
CA ARG A 128 7.44 -35.39 1.63
C ARG A 128 6.80 -34.63 0.49
N ALA A 129 5.47 -34.73 0.33
CA ALA A 129 4.74 -33.96 -0.68
C ALA A 129 4.93 -32.44 -0.50
N LEU A 130 4.90 -31.96 0.76
CA LEU A 130 5.13 -30.56 1.08
C LEU A 130 6.53 -30.08 0.68
N VAL A 131 7.57 -30.87 0.98
CA VAL A 131 8.96 -30.54 0.61
C VAL A 131 9.14 -30.55 -0.91
N ILE A 132 8.57 -31.55 -1.61
CA ILE A 132 8.61 -31.61 -3.08
C ILE A 132 7.93 -30.37 -3.68
N ALA A 133 6.76 -30.00 -3.15
CA ALA A 133 6.04 -28.82 -3.63
C ALA A 133 6.80 -27.52 -3.35
N ALA A 134 7.42 -27.39 -2.17
CA ALA A 134 8.25 -26.22 -1.83
C ALA A 134 9.48 -26.11 -2.75
N ALA A 135 10.19 -27.22 -3.00
CA ALA A 135 11.36 -27.25 -3.87
C ALA A 135 11.02 -26.99 -5.35
N GLY A 136 9.86 -27.47 -5.80
CA GLY A 136 9.39 -27.31 -7.18
C GLY A 136 8.50 -26.09 -7.45
N ALA A 137 8.26 -25.24 -6.44
CA ALA A 137 7.30 -24.14 -6.49
C ALA A 137 5.90 -24.58 -6.99
N HIS A 138 5.43 -25.76 -6.54
CA HIS A 138 4.15 -26.32 -6.96
C HIS A 138 3.00 -25.86 -6.07
N ASN A 139 1.83 -25.68 -6.69
CA ASN A 139 0.58 -25.50 -5.96
C ASN A 139 0.20 -26.79 -5.22
N LEU A 140 -0.30 -26.65 -3.99
CA LEU A 140 -0.63 -27.80 -3.15
C LEU A 140 -2.05 -27.64 -2.57
N LEU A 141 -2.85 -28.70 -2.68
CA LEU A 141 -4.17 -28.82 -2.08
C LEU A 141 -4.17 -29.92 -1.02
N PHE A 142 -4.51 -29.57 0.22
CA PHE A 142 -4.74 -30.55 1.28
C PHE A 142 -6.22 -30.96 1.32
N SER A 143 -6.49 -32.26 1.18
CA SER A 143 -7.84 -32.83 1.27
C SER A 143 -7.89 -33.94 2.33
N GLY A 144 -8.99 -34.02 3.07
CA GLY A 144 -9.22 -35.10 4.05
C GLY A 144 -10.07 -34.68 5.26
N PRO A 145 -10.44 -35.63 6.13
CA PRO A 145 -11.32 -35.40 7.30
C PRO A 145 -10.80 -34.31 8.25
N PRO A 146 -11.66 -33.58 9.00
CA PRO A 146 -11.21 -32.58 9.98
C PRO A 146 -10.27 -33.20 11.02
N GLY A 147 -9.36 -32.39 11.59
CA GLY A 147 -8.42 -32.84 12.63
C GLY A 147 -7.16 -33.57 12.14
N THR A 148 -7.01 -33.83 10.84
CA THR A 148 -5.84 -34.57 10.30
C THR A 148 -4.55 -33.76 10.15
N GLY A 149 -4.47 -32.55 10.70
CA GLY A 149 -3.25 -31.73 10.66
C GLY A 149 -2.99 -30.97 9.34
N LYS A 150 -4.01 -30.79 8.49
CA LYS A 150 -3.89 -30.04 7.22
C LYS A 150 -3.39 -28.60 7.42
N THR A 151 -4.06 -27.85 8.29
CA THR A 151 -3.67 -26.47 8.61
C THR A 151 -2.30 -26.42 9.29
N LEU A 152 -1.99 -27.43 10.13
CA LEU A 152 -0.70 -27.56 10.78
C LEU A 152 0.43 -27.70 9.76
N LEU A 153 0.26 -28.54 8.74
CA LEU A 153 1.22 -28.70 7.64
C LEU A 153 1.28 -27.46 6.75
N ALA A 154 0.14 -26.87 6.40
CA ALA A 154 0.07 -25.69 5.53
C ALA A 154 0.81 -24.48 6.11
N SER A 155 0.73 -24.24 7.42
CA SER A 155 1.41 -23.09 8.06
C SER A 155 2.93 -23.19 8.12
N ARG A 156 3.50 -24.35 7.80
CA ARG A 156 4.95 -24.61 7.75
C ARG A 156 5.54 -24.45 6.35
N LEU A 157 4.70 -24.40 5.31
CA LEU A 157 5.16 -24.20 3.94
C LEU A 157 6.02 -22.93 3.75
N PRO A 158 5.65 -21.76 4.30
CA PRO A 158 6.44 -20.54 4.11
C PRO A 158 7.88 -20.66 4.62
N GLY A 159 8.12 -21.44 5.69
CA GLY A 159 9.44 -21.68 6.24
C GLY A 159 10.31 -22.63 5.42
N LEU A 160 9.73 -23.37 4.47
CA LEU A 160 10.45 -24.27 3.56
C LEU A 160 10.81 -23.61 2.22
N LEU A 161 10.15 -22.50 1.88
CA LEU A 161 10.35 -21.79 0.64
C LEU A 161 11.64 -20.95 0.70
N PRO A 162 12.30 -20.71 -0.45
CA PRO A 162 13.42 -19.77 -0.49
C PRO A 162 12.99 -18.37 -0.03
N PRO A 163 13.94 -17.54 0.46
CA PRO A 163 13.64 -16.15 0.78
C PRO A 163 13.07 -15.43 -0.46
N LEU A 164 12.22 -14.43 -0.22
CA LEU A 164 11.70 -13.58 -1.29
C LEU A 164 12.86 -12.82 -1.94
N ASP A 165 12.84 -12.71 -3.26
CA ASP A 165 13.67 -11.70 -3.93
C ASP A 165 13.11 -10.28 -3.66
N GLU A 166 13.87 -9.25 -4.01
CA GLU A 166 13.45 -7.85 -3.76
C GLU A 166 12.13 -7.50 -4.45
N HIS A 167 11.89 -8.05 -5.66
CA HIS A 167 10.70 -7.75 -6.44
C HIS A 167 9.46 -8.43 -5.85
N GLU A 168 9.54 -9.74 -5.60
CA GLU A 168 8.49 -10.53 -4.93
C GLU A 168 8.16 -9.95 -3.56
N ALA A 169 9.19 -9.53 -2.83
CA ALA A 169 8.99 -8.80 -1.62
C ALA A 169 8.15 -7.56 -1.95
N LEU A 170 8.57 -6.67 -2.86
CA LEU A 170 7.90 -5.36 -3.04
C LEU A 170 6.43 -5.50 -3.42
N GLU A 171 6.09 -6.53 -4.17
CA GLU A 171 4.70 -6.90 -4.45
C GLU A 171 3.92 -7.28 -3.18
N VAL A 172 4.49 -8.13 -2.32
CA VAL A 172 3.90 -8.50 -1.03
C VAL A 172 3.69 -7.26 -0.15
N ALA A 173 4.68 -6.37 -0.04
CA ALA A 173 4.51 -5.13 0.74
C ALA A 173 3.49 -4.20 0.11
N ALA A 174 3.43 -4.09 -1.22
CA ALA A 174 2.47 -3.24 -1.90
C ALA A 174 1.03 -3.70 -1.61
N ILE A 175 0.78 -5.01 -1.58
CA ILE A 175 -0.51 -5.57 -1.17
C ILE A 175 -0.80 -5.26 0.30
N GLN A 176 0.18 -5.39 1.20
CA GLN A 176 0.00 -5.09 2.63
C GLN A 176 -0.29 -3.60 2.87
N SER A 177 0.41 -2.71 2.16
CA SER A 177 0.23 -1.25 2.17
C SER A 177 -1.23 -0.86 1.92
N VAL A 178 -1.88 -1.53 0.97
CA VAL A 178 -3.29 -1.28 0.62
C VAL A 178 -4.23 -1.98 1.59
N ALA A 179 -3.93 -3.22 1.97
CA ALA A 179 -4.85 -4.07 2.71
C ALA A 179 -4.89 -3.78 4.23
N SER A 180 -3.91 -3.06 4.79
CA SER A 180 -3.78 -2.89 6.24
C SER A 180 -3.16 -1.55 6.60
N GLN A 181 -3.56 -0.97 7.74
CA GLN A 181 -2.91 0.21 8.34
C GLN A 181 -1.73 -0.15 9.25
N VAL A 182 -1.34 -1.43 9.27
CA VAL A 182 -0.28 -1.92 10.14
C VAL A 182 1.07 -1.67 9.47
N PRO A 183 2.07 -1.13 10.20
CA PRO A 183 3.39 -0.94 9.64
C PRO A 183 3.99 -2.25 9.13
N LEU A 184 4.78 -2.18 8.05
CA LEU A 184 5.47 -3.30 7.39
C LEU A 184 6.63 -3.90 8.24
N THR A 185 6.38 -4.19 9.51
CA THR A 185 7.36 -4.69 10.49
C THR A 185 7.94 -6.06 10.16
N SER A 186 7.18 -6.88 9.44
CA SER A 186 7.58 -8.24 9.07
C SER A 186 8.18 -8.29 7.66
N TRP A 187 8.34 -7.16 6.96
CA TRP A 187 9.05 -7.12 5.68
C TRP A 187 10.51 -7.58 5.81
N PRO A 188 11.10 -8.42 4.93
CA PRO A 188 10.54 -9.09 3.76
C PRO A 188 10.14 -10.56 4.04
N GLN A 189 9.17 -10.79 4.91
CA GLN A 189 8.68 -12.13 5.24
C GLN A 189 7.55 -12.57 4.29
N ARG A 190 7.65 -13.80 3.79
CA ARG A 190 6.61 -14.45 2.98
C ARG A 190 5.32 -14.61 3.80
N PRO A 191 4.18 -14.11 3.33
CA PRO A 191 2.95 -14.10 4.12
C PRO A 191 2.31 -15.49 4.17
N PHE A 192 1.71 -15.80 5.31
CA PHE A 192 0.77 -16.91 5.46
C PHE A 192 -0.58 -16.35 5.88
N ARG A 193 -1.65 -16.71 5.16
CA ARG A 193 -3.02 -16.30 5.52
C ARG A 193 -3.81 -17.49 5.99
N GLN A 194 -4.50 -17.32 7.11
CA GLN A 194 -5.52 -18.23 7.60
C GLN A 194 -6.86 -17.48 7.57
N PRO A 195 -7.62 -17.60 6.46
CA PRO A 195 -8.91 -16.95 6.34
C PRO A 195 -9.84 -17.33 7.49
N HIS A 196 -10.67 -16.38 7.92
CA HIS A 196 -11.71 -16.68 8.91
C HIS A 196 -12.68 -17.72 8.34
N HIS A 197 -13.25 -18.57 9.19
CA HIS A 197 -14.15 -19.64 8.76
C HIS A 197 -15.45 -19.12 8.10
N SER A 198 -15.77 -17.83 8.25
CA SER A 198 -16.86 -17.15 7.55
C SER A 198 -16.45 -16.52 6.21
N ALA A 199 -15.20 -16.67 5.76
CA ALA A 199 -14.75 -16.17 4.48
C ALA A 199 -15.47 -16.89 3.34
N SER A 200 -16.06 -16.11 2.43
CA SER A 200 -16.76 -16.65 1.26
C SER A 200 -15.77 -17.21 0.23
N GLY A 201 -16.24 -18.10 -0.65
CA GLY A 201 -15.44 -18.59 -1.78
C GLY A 201 -14.79 -17.46 -2.59
N PRO A 202 -15.53 -16.41 -3.01
CA PRO A 202 -14.96 -15.24 -3.66
C PRO A 202 -13.93 -14.48 -2.82
N ALA A 203 -14.05 -14.46 -1.49
CA ALA A 203 -13.04 -13.84 -0.62
C ALA A 203 -11.72 -14.64 -0.58
N LEU A 204 -11.77 -15.94 -0.86
CA LEU A 204 -10.60 -16.83 -0.90
C LEU A 204 -9.87 -16.80 -2.24
N VAL A 205 -10.62 -16.82 -3.35
CA VAL A 205 -10.04 -16.90 -4.71
C VAL A 205 -9.95 -15.54 -5.40
N GLY A 206 -10.43 -14.48 -4.75
CA GLY A 206 -10.64 -13.17 -5.36
C GLY A 206 -11.98 -13.12 -6.10
N GLY A 207 -12.71 -12.02 -5.91
CA GLY A 207 -13.91 -11.75 -6.69
C GLY A 207 -13.50 -11.40 -8.12
N GLY A 208 -13.37 -12.42 -8.98
CA GLY A 208 -13.17 -12.19 -10.41
C GLY A 208 -14.25 -11.25 -10.94
N CYS A 209 -13.84 -10.19 -11.63
CA CYS A 209 -14.76 -9.32 -12.36
C CYS A 209 -15.57 -10.22 -13.30
N ARG A 210 -16.90 -10.26 -13.11
CA ARG A 210 -17.79 -10.92 -14.08
C ARG A 210 -17.50 -10.32 -15.46
N PHE A 211 -16.95 -11.12 -16.37
CA PHE A 211 -17.11 -10.86 -17.79
C PHE A 211 -18.60 -11.03 -18.08
N SER A 212 -19.27 -9.94 -18.43
CA SER A 212 -20.62 -10.00 -18.99
C SER A 212 -20.58 -10.90 -20.22
N LYS A 213 -21.49 -11.88 -20.27
CA LYS A 213 -21.93 -12.46 -21.55
C LYS A 213 -22.75 -11.43 -22.31
#